data_AF-A0A1A7NVG8-F1
#
_entry.id   AF-A0A1A7NVG8-F1
#
_cell.length_a   1.000
_cell.length_b   1.000
_cell.length_c   1.000
_cell.angle_alpha   90.00
_cell.angle_beta   90.00
_cell.angle_gamma   90.00
#
_symmetry.space_group_name_H-M   'P 1'
#
loop_
_entity.id
_entity.type
_entity.pdbx_description
1 polymer ?
#
loop_
_entity_poly.entity_id
_entity_poly.type
_entity_poly.pdbx_seq_one_letter_code
_entity_poly.pdbx_strand_id
1 'polypeptide(L)'
;MAKFQMIKLPGGVFSPANEIEEEHLKQLKNNEMYEIEINTKINPVLHRKMFQFFKFCFDYWCADNSLQKFANEKTQFDAFRKDLLVQAGHCEMVFDLKNPSEFRVVPKSISYKELNDDIKRRELYVAITQAAISTVFKDCNDEKIINQLYAFF
;
A
#
# COMPACT_ATOMS: atom_id res chain seq x y z
N MET A 1 -0.84 -4.10 24.66
CA MET A 1 -1.91 -3.11 24.42
C MET A 1 -3.25 -3.86 24.46
N ALA A 2 -4.13 -3.48 25.38
CA ALA A 2 -5.50 -3.99 25.38
C ALA A 2 -6.26 -3.40 24.18
N LYS A 3 -7.12 -4.19 23.54
CA LYS A 3 -7.96 -3.76 22.42
C LYS A 3 -9.41 -3.76 22.89
N PHE A 4 -10.09 -2.64 22.70
CA PHE A 4 -11.50 -2.47 23.02
C PHE A 4 -12.28 -2.16 21.76
N GLN A 5 -13.49 -2.71 21.63
CA GLN A 5 -14.38 -2.38 20.53
C GLN A 5 -15.36 -1.29 20.98
N MET A 6 -15.26 -0.13 20.34
CA MET A 6 -16.05 1.05 20.66
C MET A 6 -16.89 1.46 19.44
N ILE A 7 -18.08 1.98 19.68
CA ILE A 7 -18.92 2.65 18.69
C ILE A 7 -18.86 4.17 18.90
N LYS A 8 -18.77 4.92 17.79
CA LYS A 8 -18.86 6.38 17.80
C LYS A 8 -20.32 6.80 17.75
N LEU A 9 -20.82 7.39 18.82
CA LEU A 9 -22.16 7.96 18.93
C LEU A 9 -22.18 9.42 18.40
N PRO A 10 -23.37 9.98 18.14
CA PRO A 10 -23.52 11.40 17.84
C PRO A 10 -22.83 12.29 18.89
N GLY A 11 -22.32 13.44 18.46
CA GLY A 11 -21.54 14.33 19.33
C GLY A 11 -20.09 13.89 19.58
N GLY A 12 -19.63 12.79 18.97
CA GLY A 12 -18.23 12.36 19.04
C GLY A 12 -17.87 11.55 20.28
N VAL A 13 -18.86 11.06 21.01
CA VAL A 13 -18.67 10.20 22.19
C VAL A 13 -18.41 8.77 21.75
N PHE A 14 -17.38 8.12 22.31
CA PHE A 14 -17.16 6.69 22.13
C PHE A 14 -17.81 5.91 23.29
N SER A 15 -18.54 4.86 22.95
CA SER A 15 -19.15 3.94 23.92
C SER A 15 -18.78 2.48 23.60
N PRO A 16 -18.77 1.56 24.58
CA PRO A 16 -18.57 0.14 24.32
C PRO A 16 -19.55 -0.37 23.26
N ALA A 17 -19.08 -1.21 22.34
CA ALA A 17 -19.92 -1.73 21.26
C ALA A 17 -20.97 -2.75 21.76
N ASN A 18 -20.73 -3.37 22.93
CA ASN A 18 -21.50 -4.47 23.50
C ASN A 18 -21.20 -4.63 25.00
N GLU A 19 -22.06 -5.36 25.72
CA GLU A 19 -22.00 -5.52 27.19
C GLU A 19 -20.67 -6.13 27.69
N ILE A 20 -20.09 -7.05 26.92
CA ILE A 20 -18.78 -7.67 27.23
C ILE A 20 -17.67 -6.61 27.24
N GLU A 21 -17.68 -5.71 26.26
CA GLU A 21 -16.69 -4.63 26.17
C GLU A 21 -16.91 -3.59 27.27
N GLU A 22 -18.14 -3.41 27.75
CA GLU A 22 -18.45 -2.55 28.89
C GLU A 22 -17.80 -3.07 30.19
N GLU A 23 -17.89 -4.37 30.44
CA GLU A 23 -17.21 -4.99 31.59
C GLU A 23 -15.68 -4.87 31.49
N HIS A 24 -15.12 -5.04 30.29
CA HIS A 24 -13.70 -4.81 30.06
C HIS A 24 -13.33 -3.33 30.28
N LEU A 25 -14.17 -2.39 29.86
CA LEU A 25 -13.92 -0.95 30.04
C LEU A 25 -13.90 -0.55 31.51
N LYS A 26 -14.70 -1.21 32.37
CA LYS A 26 -14.73 -0.98 33.83
C LYS A 26 -13.41 -1.30 34.52
N GLN A 27 -12.51 -2.05 33.88
CA GLN A 27 -11.17 -2.32 34.39
C GLN A 27 -10.25 -1.09 34.28
N LEU A 28 -10.56 -0.17 33.35
CA LEU A 28 -9.88 1.11 33.23
C LEU A 28 -10.37 2.04 34.35
N LYS A 29 -9.46 2.87 34.87
CA LYS A 29 -9.80 3.82 35.93
C LYS A 29 -10.52 5.02 35.34
N ASN A 30 -11.57 5.45 36.02
CA ASN A 30 -12.24 6.70 35.69
C ASN A 30 -11.30 7.88 35.92
N ASN A 31 -11.43 8.91 35.08
CA ASN A 31 -10.65 10.17 35.12
C ASN A 31 -9.15 10.06 34.79
N GLU A 32 -8.70 8.93 34.22
CA GLU A 32 -7.38 8.85 33.59
C GLU A 32 -7.46 9.20 32.10
N MET A 33 -6.40 9.80 31.57
CA MET A 33 -6.26 10.02 30.13
C MET A 33 -5.71 8.74 29.48
N TYR A 34 -6.41 8.25 28.47
CA TYR A 34 -5.98 7.11 27.67
C TYR A 34 -5.71 7.57 26.23
N GLU A 35 -4.58 7.15 25.67
CA GLU A 35 -4.31 7.31 24.24
C GLU A 35 -5.06 6.23 23.45
N ILE A 36 -5.81 6.63 22.43
CA ILE A 36 -6.66 5.73 21.63
C ILE A 36 -6.14 5.68 20.19
N GLU A 37 -5.74 4.50 19.72
CA GLU A 37 -5.42 4.25 18.32
C GLU A 37 -6.69 3.78 17.58
N ILE A 38 -7.29 4.65 16.77
CA ILE A 38 -8.45 4.31 15.95
C ILE A 38 -7.96 3.79 14.60
N ASN A 39 -8.13 2.49 14.38
CA ASN A 39 -7.86 1.89 13.08
C ASN A 39 -9.18 1.77 12.28
N THR A 40 -9.49 2.79 11.49
CA THR A 40 -10.53 2.65 10.46
C THR A 40 -10.04 1.59 9.48
N LYS A 41 -10.63 0.39 9.51
CA LYS A 41 -10.31 -0.66 8.54
C LYS A 41 -10.55 -0.12 7.14
N ILE A 42 -9.48 0.33 6.51
CA ILE A 42 -9.46 0.83 5.14
C ILE A 42 -9.91 -0.31 4.24
N ASN A 43 -10.69 0.02 3.22
CA ASN A 43 -11.27 -0.91 2.26
C ASN A 43 -10.20 -1.92 1.77
N PRO A 44 -10.22 -3.19 2.27
CA PRO A 44 -9.23 -4.20 1.88
C PRO A 44 -9.26 -4.48 0.37
N VAL A 45 -10.36 -4.12 -0.30
CA VAL A 45 -10.53 -4.21 -1.74
C VAL A 45 -9.54 -3.31 -2.48
N LEU A 46 -9.21 -2.12 -1.97
CA LEU A 46 -8.32 -1.17 -2.66
C LEU A 46 -6.89 -1.70 -2.75
N HIS A 47 -6.34 -2.21 -1.65
CA HIS A 47 -5.01 -2.80 -1.67
C HIS A 47 -4.98 -4.12 -2.44
N ARG A 48 -6.06 -4.91 -2.39
CA ARG A 48 -6.18 -6.09 -3.24
C ARG A 48 -6.15 -5.71 -4.72
N LYS A 49 -6.85 -4.64 -5.12
CA LYS A 49 -6.78 -4.09 -6.48
C LYS A 49 -5.37 -3.64 -6.85
N MET A 50 -4.69 -2.93 -5.94
CA MET A 50 -3.31 -2.50 -6.15
C MET A 50 -2.33 -3.68 -6.34
N PHE A 51 -2.48 -4.75 -5.56
CA PHE A 51 -1.66 -5.95 -5.74
C PHE A 51 -2.01 -6.71 -7.03
N GLN A 52 -3.28 -6.74 -7.42
CA GLN A 52 -3.69 -7.30 -8.72
C GLN A 52 -3.11 -6.49 -9.88
N PHE A 53 -3.07 -5.16 -9.78
CA PHE A 53 -2.41 -4.29 -10.75
C PHE A 53 -0.92 -4.62 -10.88
N PHE A 54 -0.19 -4.72 -9.76
CA PHE A 54 1.23 -5.09 -9.79
C PHE A 54 1.45 -6.47 -10.41
N LYS A 55 0.60 -7.45 -10.07
CA LYS A 55 0.69 -8.80 -10.62
C LYS A 55 0.44 -8.80 -12.13
N PHE A 56 -0.55 -8.06 -12.59
CA PHE A 56 -0.82 -7.89 -14.02
C PHE A 56 0.37 -7.30 -14.78
N CYS A 57 0.97 -6.22 -14.25
CA CYS A 57 2.17 -5.62 -14.86
C CYS A 57 3.35 -6.59 -14.87
N PHE A 58 3.54 -7.33 -13.77
CA PHE A 58 4.60 -8.33 -13.66
C PHE A 58 4.45 -9.47 -14.66
N ASP A 59 3.24 -10.00 -14.81
CA ASP A 59 2.97 -11.11 -15.73
C ASP A 59 3.21 -10.70 -17.19
N TYR A 60 2.87 -9.46 -17.56
CA TYR A 60 3.22 -8.90 -18.88
C TYR A 60 4.74 -8.79 -19.06
N TRP A 61 5.42 -8.17 -18.10
CA TRP A 61 6.88 -7.98 -18.16
C TRP A 61 7.66 -9.30 -18.20
N CYS A 62 7.23 -10.32 -17.44
CA CYS A 62 7.84 -11.65 -17.45
C CYS A 62 7.61 -12.41 -18.76
N ALA A 63 6.50 -12.18 -19.46
CA ALA A 63 6.26 -12.78 -20.77
C ALA A 63 7.32 -12.33 -21.79
N ASP A 64 7.70 -11.05 -21.75
CA ASP A 64 8.74 -10.48 -22.61
C ASP A 64 10.16 -10.90 -22.17
N ASN A 65 10.38 -11.12 -20.86
CA ASN A 65 11.68 -11.45 -20.28
C ASN A 65 11.86 -12.95 -19.96
N SER A 66 11.86 -13.78 -21.01
CA SER A 66 11.85 -15.26 -20.94
C SER A 66 12.90 -15.91 -20.03
N LEU A 67 14.09 -15.30 -19.87
CA LEU A 67 15.17 -15.82 -19.02
C LEU A 67 14.84 -15.79 -17.52
N GLN A 68 13.96 -14.90 -17.08
CA GLN A 68 13.61 -14.74 -15.67
C GLN A 68 12.46 -15.66 -15.22
N LYS A 69 11.83 -16.37 -16.15
CA LYS A 69 10.73 -17.31 -15.88
C LYS A 69 11.13 -18.47 -14.96
N PHE A 70 12.43 -18.78 -14.90
CA PHE A 70 12.98 -19.85 -14.05
C PHE A 70 13.48 -19.35 -12.69
N ALA A 71 13.44 -18.04 -12.43
CA ALA A 71 13.82 -17.45 -11.15
C ALA A 71 12.70 -17.64 -10.11
N ASN A 72 13.02 -17.39 -8.84
CA ASN A 72 12.02 -17.41 -7.78
C ASN A 72 10.97 -16.29 -8.02
N GLU A 73 9.77 -16.69 -8.43
CA GLU A 73 8.68 -15.77 -8.80
C GLU A 73 8.37 -14.77 -7.69
N LYS A 74 8.36 -15.20 -6.42
CA LYS A 74 8.04 -14.33 -5.29
C LYS A 74 9.09 -13.23 -5.11
N THR A 75 10.37 -13.61 -5.13
CA THR A 75 11.47 -12.65 -5.00
C THR A 75 11.51 -11.70 -6.18
N GLN A 76 11.25 -12.20 -7.40
CA GLN A 76 11.26 -11.40 -8.61
C GLN A 76 10.08 -10.42 -8.64
N PHE A 77 8.89 -10.87 -8.22
CA PHE A 77 7.72 -10.01 -8.07
C PHE A 77 7.95 -8.89 -7.04
N ASP A 78 8.55 -9.23 -5.89
CA ASP A 78 8.88 -8.24 -4.87
C ASP A 78 9.91 -7.21 -5.35
N ALA A 79 10.91 -7.64 -6.14
CA ALA A 79 11.88 -6.74 -6.77
C ALA A 79 11.21 -5.85 -7.83
N PHE A 80 10.45 -6.45 -8.75
CA PHE A 80 9.71 -5.72 -9.78
C PHE A 80 8.79 -4.65 -9.19
N ARG A 81 8.02 -5.00 -8.15
CA ARG A 81 7.12 -4.06 -7.47
C ARG A 81 7.90 -2.88 -6.88
N LYS A 82 9.06 -3.15 -6.28
CA LYS A 82 9.93 -2.11 -5.73
C LYS A 82 10.45 -1.18 -6.81
N ASP A 83 10.91 -1.74 -7.93
CA ASP A 83 11.43 -0.96 -9.05
C ASP A 83 10.33 -0.10 -9.68
N LEU A 84 9.13 -0.63 -9.86
CA LEU A 84 8.01 0.14 -10.41
C LEU A 84 7.60 1.31 -9.50
N LEU A 85 7.66 1.13 -8.17
CA LEU A 85 7.43 2.23 -7.23
C LEU A 85 8.51 3.32 -7.33
N VAL A 86 9.76 2.94 -7.56
CA VAL A 86 10.86 3.89 -7.80
C VAL A 86 10.63 4.64 -9.11
N GLN A 87 10.22 3.96 -10.18
CA GLN A 87 9.89 4.59 -11.47
C GLN A 87 8.70 5.55 -11.36
N ALA A 88 7.75 5.26 -10.46
CA ALA A 88 6.64 6.15 -10.13
C ALA A 88 7.05 7.34 -9.25
N GLY A 89 8.32 7.46 -8.86
CA GLY A 89 8.82 8.52 -7.97
C GLY A 89 8.42 8.32 -6.49
N HIS A 90 7.82 7.19 -6.13
CA HIS A 90 7.47 6.86 -4.74
C HIS A 90 8.67 6.26 -4.00
N CYS A 91 9.74 7.04 -3.90
CA CYS A 91 11.01 6.60 -3.36
C CYS A 91 11.70 7.66 -2.51
N GLU A 92 12.74 7.23 -1.80
CA GLU A 92 13.62 8.07 -1.00
C GLU A 92 15.08 7.70 -1.24
N MET A 93 15.97 8.67 -1.06
CA MET A 93 17.41 8.45 -1.13
C MET A 93 17.91 8.06 0.26
N VAL A 94 18.52 6.89 0.35
CA VAL A 94 19.13 6.39 1.58
C VAL A 94 20.64 6.35 1.36
N PHE A 95 21.36 7.11 2.18
CA PHE A 95 22.83 7.15 2.15
C PHE A 95 23.43 5.93 2.86
N ASP A 96 24.53 5.42 2.31
CA ASP A 96 25.23 4.30 2.93
C ASP A 96 25.94 4.75 4.22
N LEU A 97 25.86 3.91 5.25
CA LEU A 97 26.46 4.21 6.55
C LEU A 97 27.99 4.17 6.50
N LYS A 98 28.57 3.28 5.68
CA LYS A 98 30.02 3.12 5.52
C LYS A 98 30.56 4.14 4.53
N ASN A 99 29.80 4.45 3.48
CA ASN A 99 30.19 5.39 2.43
C ASN A 99 29.14 6.51 2.30
N PRO A 100 29.23 7.60 3.10
CA PRO A 100 28.22 8.68 3.07
C PRO A 100 28.05 9.39 1.72
N SER A 101 29.01 9.25 0.80
CA SER A 101 28.95 9.78 -0.57
C SER A 101 28.14 8.88 -1.52
N GLU A 102 27.81 7.66 -1.12
CA GLU A 102 27.01 6.72 -1.88
C GLU A 102 25.57 6.73 -1.38
N PHE A 103 24.61 6.68 -2.30
CA PHE A 103 23.20 6.56 -1.97
C PHE A 103 22.53 5.49 -2.84
N ARG A 104 21.47 4.91 -2.30
CA ARG A 104 20.53 4.06 -3.06
C ARG A 104 19.14 4.68 -3.03
N VAL A 105 18.43 4.51 -4.12
CA VAL A 105 17.01 4.87 -4.19
C VAL A 105 16.19 3.68 -3.70
N VAL A 106 15.39 3.89 -2.66
CA VAL A 106 14.58 2.84 -2.03
C VAL A 106 13.11 3.24 -2.15
N PRO A 107 12.20 2.32 -2.52
CA PRO A 107 10.78 2.65 -2.57
C PRO A 107 10.25 2.90 -1.17
N LYS A 108 9.40 3.93 -1.06
CA LYS A 108 8.69 4.21 0.19
C LYS A 108 7.68 3.11 0.46
N SER A 109 7.38 2.92 1.74
CA SER A 109 6.34 2.00 2.17
C SER A 109 4.99 2.37 1.53
N ILE A 110 4.25 1.34 1.11
CA ILE A 110 2.86 1.44 0.67
C ILE A 110 1.92 0.79 1.70
N SER A 111 2.40 0.66 2.95
CA SER A 111 1.59 0.17 4.05
C SER A 111 0.36 1.06 4.24
N TYR A 112 -0.73 0.47 4.72
CA TYR A 112 -1.95 1.21 5.00
C TYR A 112 -1.75 2.33 6.02
N LYS A 113 -0.86 2.13 7.00
CA LYS A 113 -0.56 3.15 8.02
C LYS A 113 0.06 4.39 7.40
N GLU A 114 0.92 4.21 6.39
CA GLU A 114 1.65 5.30 5.75
C GLU A 114 0.83 6.01 4.67
N LEU A 115 -0.10 5.31 4.05
CA LEU A 115 -1.03 5.85 3.04
C LEU A 115 -2.42 6.10 3.63
N ASN A 116 -2.52 6.65 4.85
CA ASN A 116 -3.80 6.94 5.51
C ASN A 116 -4.62 8.06 4.83
N ASP A 117 -3.98 8.83 3.95
CA ASP A 117 -4.57 9.93 3.18
C ASP A 117 -5.05 9.43 1.80
N ASP A 118 -6.35 9.58 1.54
CA ASP A 118 -6.97 9.16 0.28
C ASP A 118 -6.46 9.95 -0.94
N ILE A 119 -6.03 11.21 -0.76
CA ILE A 119 -5.47 12.04 -1.84
C ILE A 119 -4.11 11.46 -2.25
N LYS A 120 -3.20 11.26 -1.29
CA LYS A 120 -1.87 10.68 -1.56
C LYS A 120 -1.97 9.29 -2.17
N ARG A 121 -2.96 8.51 -1.77
CA ARG A 121 -3.20 7.18 -2.35
C ARG A 121 -3.62 7.28 -3.82
N ARG A 122 -4.53 8.20 -4.15
CA ARG A 122 -4.95 8.43 -5.55
C ARG A 122 -3.78 8.92 -6.40
N GLU A 123 -2.96 9.83 -5.86
CA GLU A 123 -1.74 10.30 -6.53
C GLU A 123 -0.78 9.14 -6.83
N LEU A 124 -0.56 8.25 -5.85
CA LEU A 124 0.26 7.06 -6.04
C LEU A 124 -0.31 6.16 -7.15
N TYR A 125 -1.63 5.95 -7.20
CA TYR A 125 -2.26 5.12 -8.23
C TYR A 125 -2.08 5.68 -9.64
N VAL A 126 -2.23 6.99 -9.80
CA VAL A 126 -1.95 7.66 -11.08
C VAL A 126 -0.48 7.49 -11.44
N ALA A 127 0.42 7.73 -10.49
CA ALA A 127 1.86 7.66 -10.70
C ALA A 127 2.34 6.25 -11.11
N ILE A 128 1.91 5.19 -10.41
CA ILE A 128 2.29 3.81 -10.75
C ILE A 128 1.68 3.36 -12.08
N THR A 129 0.49 3.84 -12.43
CA THR A 129 -0.15 3.54 -13.72
C THR A 129 0.65 4.17 -14.85
N GLN A 130 1.00 5.45 -14.72
CA GLN A 130 1.81 6.15 -15.71
C GLN A 130 3.21 5.55 -15.85
N ALA A 131 3.84 5.18 -14.73
CA ALA A 131 5.13 4.51 -14.73
C ALA A 131 5.05 3.13 -15.42
N ALA A 132 4.00 2.35 -15.18
CA ALA A 132 3.80 1.08 -15.85
C ALA A 132 3.65 1.27 -17.37
N ILE A 133 2.86 2.26 -17.80
CA ILE A 133 2.69 2.57 -19.23
C ILE A 133 4.01 2.97 -19.87
N SER A 134 4.82 3.80 -19.23
CA SER A 134 6.07 4.30 -19.81
C SER A 134 7.23 3.30 -19.80
N THR A 135 7.19 2.30 -18.91
CA THR A 135 8.29 1.33 -18.71
C THR A 135 7.92 -0.07 -19.18
N VAL A 136 6.86 -0.65 -18.60
CA VAL A 136 6.45 -2.04 -18.83
C VAL A 136 5.68 -2.19 -20.13
N PHE A 137 4.79 -1.25 -20.44
CA PHE A 137 3.91 -1.31 -21.60
C PHE A 137 4.31 -0.33 -22.71
N LYS A 138 5.59 0.09 -22.74
CA LYS A 138 6.09 1.14 -23.65
C LYS A 138 5.78 0.87 -25.12
N ASP A 139 5.88 -0.38 -25.55
CA ASP A 139 5.65 -0.80 -26.93
C ASP A 139 4.29 -1.51 -27.12
N CYS A 140 3.40 -1.43 -26.12
CA CYS A 140 2.07 -2.03 -26.17
C CYS A 140 1.12 -1.12 -26.95
N ASN A 141 0.65 -1.59 -28.11
CA ASN A 141 -0.37 -0.90 -28.92
C ASN A 141 -1.78 -1.49 -28.75
N ASP A 142 -1.96 -2.46 -27.85
CA ASP A 142 -3.26 -3.08 -27.61
C ASP A 142 -4.09 -2.20 -26.64
N GLU A 143 -5.09 -1.52 -27.20
CA GLU A 143 -6.03 -0.69 -26.44
C GLU A 143 -6.74 -1.48 -25.32
N LYS A 144 -6.95 -2.79 -25.46
CA LYS A 144 -7.60 -3.59 -24.41
C LYS A 144 -6.74 -3.68 -23.17
N ILE A 145 -5.43 -3.86 -23.33
CA ILE A 145 -4.46 -3.95 -22.24
C ILE A 145 -4.34 -2.58 -21.53
N ILE A 146 -4.26 -1.50 -22.32
CA ILE A 146 -4.20 -0.14 -21.78
C ILE A 146 -5.48 0.24 -21.03
N ASN A 147 -6.65 -0.06 -21.58
CA ASN A 147 -7.93 0.19 -20.91
C ASN A 147 -8.06 -0.64 -19.62
N GLN A 148 -7.53 -1.88 -19.62
CA GLN A 148 -7.49 -2.71 -18.42
C GLN A 148 -6.60 -2.12 -17.33
N LEU A 149 -5.46 -1.49 -17.69
CA LEU A 149 -4.60 -0.78 -16.73
C LEU A 149 -5.34 0.37 -16.04
N TYR A 150 -6.04 1.20 -16.82
CA TYR A 150 -6.82 2.31 -16.28
C TYR A 150 -7.99 1.83 -15.42
N ALA A 151 -8.60 0.68 -15.72
CA ALA A 151 -9.74 0.15 -14.97
C ALA A 151 -9.41 -0.33 -13.54
N PHE A 152 -8.13 -0.46 -13.18
CA PHE A 152 -7.74 -0.86 -11.82
C PHE A 152 -8.07 0.20 -10.76
N PHE A 153 -8.05 1.49 -11.11
CA PHE A 153 -8.16 2.61 -10.16
C PHE A 153 -9.18 3.67 -10.57
#